data_AF-A0A0R3XCX4-F1
#
_entry.id   AF-A0A0R3XCX4-F1
#
_cell.length_a   1.000
_cell.length_b   1.000
_cell.length_c   1.000
_cell.angle_alpha   90.00
_cell.angle_beta   90.00
_cell.angle_gamma   90.00
#
_symmetry.space_group_name_H-M   'P 1'
#
loop_
_entity.id
_entity.type
_entity.pdbx_description
1 polymer ?
#
loop_
_entity_poly.entity_id
_entity_poly.type
_entity_poly.pdbx_seq_one_letter_code
_entity_poly.pdbx_strand_id
1 'polypeptide(L)'
;MRQLWTYSDPSTGTDEGFGITALKWSRANPLTFFTATLAATVVGWSAANAGVPLVVWRGHSEAVLDIALSLPTGEPPREEFIASVSDDETVRIYDMTEVTAVPH
;
A
#
# COMPACT_ATOMS: atom_id res chain seq x y z
N MET A 1 -9.34 5.62 20.23
CA MET A 1 -9.66 4.31 19.63
C MET A 1 -8.36 3.69 19.15
N ARG A 2 -8.14 2.39 19.37
CA ARG A 2 -6.95 1.65 18.88
C ARG A 2 -7.46 0.54 17.95
N GLN A 3 -6.91 0.47 16.74
CA GLN A 3 -7.18 -0.59 15.77
C GLN A 3 -5.88 -1.37 15.51
N LEU A 4 -6.02 -2.63 15.14
CA LEU A 4 -4.91 -3.53 14.80
C LEU A 4 -5.31 -4.28 13.53
N TRP A 5 -4.47 -4.19 12.50
CA TRP A 5 -4.67 -4.86 11.22
C TRP A 5 -3.40 -5.61 10.83
N THR A 6 -3.59 -6.81 10.30
CA THR A 6 -2.53 -7.68 9.83
C THR A 6 -2.77 -7.94 8.35
N TYR A 7 -1.73 -7.78 7.55
CA TYR A 7 -1.74 -8.27 6.18
C TYR A 7 -1.16 -9.67 6.13
N SER A 8 -1.97 -10.63 5.71
CA SER A 8 -1.53 -11.95 5.26
C SER A 8 -1.68 -12.05 3.75
N ASP A 9 -0.84 -12.88 3.12
CA ASP A 9 -0.86 -13.08 1.68
C ASP A 9 -1.68 -14.34 1.36
N PRO A 10 -2.85 -14.21 0.70
CA PRO A 10 -3.67 -15.39 0.38
C PRO A 10 -2.96 -16.42 -0.50
N SER A 11 -1.92 -16.02 -1.24
CA SER A 11 -1.18 -16.91 -2.13
C SER A 11 -0.21 -17.85 -1.40
N THR A 12 0.19 -17.53 -0.17
CA THR A 12 1.05 -18.42 0.64
C THR A 12 0.25 -19.52 1.32
N GLY A 13 -1.08 -19.42 1.36
CA GLY A 13 -1.96 -20.37 2.04
C GLY A 13 -1.86 -20.32 3.58
N THR A 14 -1.25 -19.26 4.12
CA THR A 14 -1.08 -19.05 5.56
C THR A 14 -1.70 -17.74 6.00
N ASP A 15 -2.34 -17.72 7.18
CA ASP A 15 -2.83 -16.47 7.80
C ASP A 15 -1.74 -15.71 8.56
N GLU A 16 -0.47 -16.08 8.38
CA GLU A 16 0.66 -15.41 9.02
C GLU A 16 0.85 -14.00 8.44
N GLY A 17 1.08 -13.05 9.34
CA GLY A 17 1.35 -11.67 8.98
C GLY A 17 2.80 -11.46 8.58
N PHE A 18 3.03 -10.54 7.65
CA PHE A 18 4.38 -10.12 7.28
C PHE A 18 4.80 -8.85 8.00
N GLY A 19 6.11 -8.71 8.23
CA GLY A 19 6.68 -7.49 8.77
C GLY A 19 6.37 -6.29 7.86
N ILE A 20 5.95 -5.18 8.48
CA ILE A 20 5.76 -3.90 7.79
C ILE A 20 7.07 -3.12 7.85
N THR A 21 7.63 -2.77 6.70
CA THR A 21 8.92 -2.07 6.58
C THR A 21 8.74 -0.56 6.50
N ALA A 22 7.64 -0.10 5.89
CA ALA A 22 7.31 1.32 5.78
C ALA A 22 5.79 1.55 5.82
N LEU A 23 5.39 2.71 6.34
CA LEU A 23 4.02 3.22 6.27
C LEU A 23 4.04 4.68 5.81
N LYS A 24 3.16 5.04 4.86
CA LYS A 24 2.99 6.41 4.38
C LYS A 24 1.50 6.74 4.26
N TRP A 25 1.08 7.86 4.82
CA TRP A 25 -0.27 8.41 4.65
C TRP A 25 -0.38 9.12 3.30
N SER A 26 -1.57 9.05 2.68
CA SER A 26 -1.92 9.98 1.61
C SER A 26 -1.97 11.40 2.19
N ARG A 27 -1.50 12.36 1.39
CA ARG A 27 -1.56 13.78 1.66
C ARG A 27 -2.86 14.39 1.12
N ALA A 28 -3.49 13.73 0.16
CA ALA A 28 -4.77 14.12 -0.41
C ALA A 28 -5.98 13.56 0.35
N ASN A 29 -5.88 12.33 0.85
CA ASN A 29 -6.98 11.64 1.55
C ASN A 29 -6.55 11.26 2.98
N PRO A 30 -7.14 11.86 4.03
CA PRO A 30 -6.75 11.62 5.42
C PRO A 30 -7.13 10.22 5.93
N LEU A 31 -7.94 9.46 5.20
CA LEU A 31 -8.31 8.10 5.56
C LEU A 31 -7.43 7.05 4.86
N THR A 32 -6.71 7.42 3.80
CA THR A 32 -5.95 6.45 3.02
C THR A 32 -4.48 6.43 3.43
N PHE A 33 -3.94 5.23 3.60
CA PHE A 33 -2.51 5.03 3.82
C PHE A 33 -2.03 3.74 3.17
N PHE A 34 -0.72 3.63 3.00
CA PHE A 34 -0.07 2.54 2.30
C PHE A 34 1.05 1.97 3.16
N THR A 35 1.27 0.67 3.04
CA THR A 35 2.35 -0.04 3.73
C THR A 35 3.15 -0.90 2.77
N ALA A 36 4.45 -0.98 3.01
CA ALA A 36 5.34 -1.95 2.37
C ALA A 36 5.56 -3.16 3.29
N THR A 37 5.76 -4.34 2.70
CA THR A 37 5.90 -5.59 3.47
C THR A 37 7.16 -6.37 3.10
N LEU A 38 7.58 -7.23 4.02
CA LEU A 38 8.61 -8.24 3.77
C LEU A 38 8.18 -9.32 2.75
N ALA A 39 6.89 -9.42 2.40
CA ALA A 39 6.36 -10.36 1.41
C ALA A 39 6.29 -9.79 -0.01
N ALA A 40 7.18 -8.85 -0.34
CA ALA A 40 7.26 -8.26 -1.68
C ALA A 40 5.95 -7.56 -2.15
N THR A 41 5.16 -7.04 -1.20
CA THR A 41 3.89 -6.35 -1.50
C THR A 41 3.84 -4.91 -1.00
N VAL A 42 3.07 -4.10 -1.71
CA VAL A 42 2.58 -2.81 -1.24
C VAL A 42 1.07 -2.93 -1.05
N VAL A 43 0.58 -2.51 0.11
CA VAL A 43 -0.82 -2.68 0.51
C VAL A 43 -1.44 -1.33 0.80
N GLY A 44 -2.58 -1.03 0.18
CA GLY A 44 -3.37 0.16 0.44
C GLY A 44 -4.49 -0.10 1.45
N TRP A 45 -4.76 0.87 2.31
CA TRP A 45 -5.70 0.74 3.43
C TRP A 45 -6.59 1.98 3.53
N SER A 46 -7.75 1.79 4.15
CA SER A 46 -8.59 2.90 4.62
C SER A 46 -8.74 2.80 6.14
N ALA A 47 -8.53 3.91 6.83
CA ALA A 47 -8.75 4.03 8.27
C ALA A 47 -10.23 3.82 8.67
N ALA A 48 -11.14 3.95 7.71
CA ALA A 48 -12.57 3.70 7.90
C ALA A 48 -12.97 2.25 7.57
N ASN A 49 -12.15 1.51 6.82
CA ASN A 49 -12.45 0.12 6.46
C ASN A 49 -11.73 -0.81 7.44
N ALA A 50 -12.43 -1.80 8.00
CA ALA A 50 -12.04 -2.57 9.19
C ALA A 50 -10.85 -3.55 8.97
N GLY A 51 -9.75 -3.11 8.35
CA GLY A 51 -8.57 -3.92 8.07
C GLY A 51 -8.66 -4.72 6.79
N VAL A 52 -9.60 -4.40 5.90
CA VAL A 52 -9.64 -4.98 4.55
C VAL A 52 -8.77 -4.12 3.63
N PRO A 53 -7.76 -4.69 2.97
CA PRO A 53 -6.96 -3.97 1.98
C PRO A 53 -7.84 -3.37 0.87
N LEU A 54 -7.59 -2.12 0.51
CA LEU A 54 -8.20 -1.47 -0.67
C LEU A 54 -7.59 -2.00 -1.96
N VAL A 55 -6.28 -2.21 -1.95
CA VAL A 55 -5.50 -2.71 -3.09
C VAL A 55 -4.27 -3.44 -2.57
N VAL A 56 -3.77 -4.39 -3.36
CA VAL A 56 -2.51 -5.09 -3.12
C VAL A 56 -1.72 -5.08 -4.42
N TRP A 57 -0.62 -4.33 -4.44
CA TRP A 57 0.31 -4.36 -5.56
C TRP A 57 1.41 -5.37 -5.31
N ARG A 58 1.72 -6.13 -6.36
CA ARG A 58 2.69 -7.23 -6.38
C ARG A 58 3.67 -7.04 -7.52
N GLY A 59 4.74 -7.80 -7.47
CA GLY A 59 5.64 -8.00 -8.59
C GLY A 59 7.11 -7.93 -8.22
N HIS A 60 7.45 -7.28 -7.09
CA HIS A 60 8.77 -7.49 -6.51
C HIS A 60 8.95 -8.98 -6.17
N SER A 61 10.17 -9.48 -6.29
CA SER A 61 10.49 -10.87 -5.89
C SER A 61 11.02 -10.98 -4.47
N GLU A 62 11.44 -9.86 -3.88
CA GLU A 62 11.99 -9.76 -2.53
C GLU A 62 11.30 -8.64 -1.73
N ALA A 63 11.66 -8.49 -0.45
CA ALA A 63 11.08 -7.52 0.46
C ALA A 63 11.01 -6.10 -0.15
N VAL A 64 9.88 -5.42 0.06
CA VAL A 64 9.78 -3.98 -0.25
C VAL A 64 10.30 -3.21 0.95
N LEU A 65 11.28 -2.35 0.75
CA LEU A 65 11.99 -1.69 1.85
C LEU A 65 11.42 -0.30 2.16
N ASP A 66 10.93 0.41 1.15
CA ASP A 66 10.25 1.69 1.33
C ASP A 66 9.29 1.99 0.17
N ILE A 67 8.41 2.96 0.40
CA ILE A 67 7.46 3.49 -0.58
C ILE A 67 7.42 5.02 -0.55
N ALA A 68 7.15 5.61 -1.71
CA ALA A 68 6.94 7.05 -1.87
C ALA A 68 5.68 7.32 -2.69
N LEU A 69 4.86 8.26 -2.25
CA LEU A 69 3.70 8.74 -3.00
C LEU A 69 4.11 9.94 -3.86
N SER A 70 3.58 10.06 -5.07
CA SER A 70 3.73 11.25 -5.92
C SER A 70 3.07 12.46 -5.26
N LEU A 71 3.52 13.68 -5.54
CA LEU A 71 2.83 14.87 -5.03
C LEU A 71 1.36 14.88 -5.49
N PRO A 72 0.41 15.31 -4.64
CA PRO A 72 -0.96 15.46 -5.07
C PRO A 72 -1.08 16.51 -6.17
N THR A 73 -1.76 16.15 -7.26
CA THR A 73 -2.01 17.03 -8.40
C THR A 73 -3.47 16.96 -8.83
N GLY A 74 -3.92 17.98 -9.58
CA GLY A 74 -5.30 18.08 -10.08
C GLY A 74 -6.31 18.64 -9.07
N GLU A 75 -7.58 18.64 -9.47
CA GLU A 75 -8.71 19.09 -8.66
C GLU A 75 -9.86 18.05 -8.75
N PRO A 76 -10.25 17.39 -7.64
CA PRO A 76 -9.61 17.47 -6.32
C PRO A 76 -8.16 16.90 -6.34
N PRO A 77 -7.27 17.38 -5.45
CA PRO A 77 -5.88 16.92 -5.41
C PRO A 77 -5.83 15.43 -5.08
N ARG A 78 -5.03 14.67 -5.83
CA ARG A 78 -4.78 13.24 -5.57
C ARG A 78 -3.35 12.85 -5.93
N GLU A 79 -2.79 11.88 -5.23
CA GLU A 79 -1.59 11.20 -5.71
C GLU A 79 -1.96 10.26 -6.87
N GLU A 80 -1.17 10.30 -7.95
CA GLU A 80 -1.41 9.48 -9.14
C GLU A 80 -0.52 8.24 -9.17
N PHE A 81 0.63 8.30 -8.47
CA PHE A 81 1.60 7.22 -8.49
C PHE A 81 2.14 6.89 -7.10
N ILE A 82 2.44 5.61 -6.89
CA ILE A 82 3.32 5.14 -5.82
C ILE A 82 4.56 4.52 -6.44
N ALA A 83 5.72 4.85 -5.87
CA ALA A 83 6.98 4.18 -6.13
C ALA A 83 7.35 3.26 -4.97
N SER A 84 7.89 2.09 -5.27
CA SER A 84 8.46 1.16 -4.30
C SER A 84 9.88 0.77 -4.65
N VAL A 85 10.68 0.49 -3.63
CA VAL A 85 12.05 -0.01 -3.76
C VAL A 85 12.19 -1.33 -3.01
N SER A 86 13.01 -2.25 -3.51
CA SER A 86 13.11 -3.61 -2.98
C SER A 86 14.55 -4.11 -2.94
N ASP A 87 14.77 -5.12 -2.09
CA ASP A 87 16.00 -5.93 -2.08
C ASP A 87 16.21 -6.72 -3.39
N ASP A 88 15.20 -6.82 -4.27
CA ASP A 88 15.32 -7.44 -5.60
C ASP A 88 16.08 -6.58 -6.63
N GLU A 89 16.74 -5.51 -6.17
CA GLU A 89 17.49 -4.54 -6.96
C GLU A 89 16.64 -3.71 -7.93
N THR A 90 15.30 -3.74 -7.80
CA THR A 90 14.40 -3.00 -8.69
C THR A 90 13.60 -1.90 -7.99
N VAL A 91 13.10 -0.98 -8.82
CA VAL A 91 12.11 0.04 -8.45
C VAL A 91 10.87 -0.21 -9.29
N ARG A 92 9.69 -0.09 -8.68
CA ARG A 92 8.40 -0.22 -9.38
C ARG A 92 7.54 1.01 -9.17
N ILE A 93 6.73 1.33 -10.18
CA ILE A 93 5.73 2.40 -10.15
C ILE A 93 4.35 1.77 -10.32
N TYR A 94 3.42 2.16 -9.46
CA TYR A 94 2.03 1.74 -9.50
C TYR A 94 1.13 2.94 -9.76
N ASP A 95 0.13 2.74 -10.62
CA ASP A 95 -0.92 3.72 -10.89
C ASP A 95 -1.99 3.64 -9.78
N MET A 96 -2.36 4.79 -9.22
CA MET A 96 -3.31 4.87 -8.09
C MET A 96 -4.79 4.91 -8.51
N THR A 97 -5.10 4.79 -9.81
CA THR A 97 -6.48 4.69 -10.31
C THR A 97 -7.27 3.56 -9.65
N GLU A 98 -6.63 2.42 -9.34
CA GLU A 98 -7.25 1.28 -8.66
C GLU A 98 -7.73 1.61 -7.24
N VAL A 99 -7.05 2.51 -6.53
CA VAL A 99 -7.42 2.93 -5.17
C VAL A 99 -8.66 3.83 -5.19
N THR A 100 -8.77 4.68 -6.22
CA THR A 100 -9.88 5.63 -6.37
C THR A 100 -11.19 4.99 -6.85
N ALA A 101 -11.13 3.76 -7.38
CA ALA A 101 -12.29 3.07 -7.93
C ALA A 101 -13.16 2.38 -6.86
N VAL A 102 -12.72 2.33 -5.59
CA VAL A 102 -13.49 1.76 -4.49
C VAL A 102 -14.44 2.82 -3.94
N PRO A 103 -15.78 2.68 -4.04
CA PRO A 103 -16.72 3.64 -3.48
C PRO A 103 -16.57 3.67 -1.95
N HIS A 104 -16.46 4.88 -1.39
CA HIS A 104 -16.55 5.14 0.05
C HIS A 104 -17.98 4.96 0.57
#